data_AF-A0A834RCW3-F1
#
_entry.id   AF-A0A834RCW3-F1
#
_cell.length_a   1.000
_cell.length_b   1.000
_cell.length_c   1.000
_cell.angle_alpha   90.00
_cell.angle_beta   90.00
_cell.angle_gamma   90.00
#
_symmetry.space_group_name_H-M   'P 1'
#
loop_
_entity.id
_entity.type
_entity.pdbx_description
1 polymer ?
#
loop_
_entity_poly.entity_id
_entity_poly.type
_entity_poly.pdbx_seq_one_letter_code
_entity_poly.pdbx_strand_id
1 'polypeptide(L)'
;MIMFVVEFVAFFLLFWITPIHSSVFRSTVRDSSSLRFVQMIHTHGDRTPSQFVANDPFNAVEIFWPEGVGQLTEKGKERMLKIGEFFKPIYQDFVARNLNKTNLEQFVRIRSSAYRRCLQSAALFSTGLFGGGRQQPINNTYQSKFIDEYNFLMKIWTPVPIISYRPKAMDPILDADFDCPNVQKGFLQIRQQDLRVRDSLRKYRQFFDEISFFTGEHIDSLEKMNNLYKELYIEQQHNYHWWQWPYEIWSKNFDRLAIEQSREISKLYWSYYYDSSLIQRLIGGELIKKINKNFRRFLNESDENHHHRERFTIFSTHDGKIVVLLKALGIDIDDYLVDPGTVFIIELHQNASSYYLKFFLYNESITKESIRKYLLQEIFPKKFCLQQQQQQQRSKSLWTSESSSSSSTFCSIEEFLEYSQQFEPIDIEYECGLKHSKLTEKVNRMLWISNAFLATCLIALLGYVLIVNKFTRHHIKLL
;
A
#
# COMPACT_ATOMS: atom_id res chain seq x y z
N MET A 1 -69.44 -5.53 -28.97
CA MET A 1 -68.61 -5.00 -27.87
C MET A 1 -67.69 -6.08 -27.26
N ILE A 2 -67.05 -6.91 -28.09
CA ILE A 2 -65.98 -7.86 -27.67
C ILE A 2 -64.83 -7.87 -28.71
N MET A 3 -65.03 -7.31 -29.91
CA MET A 3 -63.98 -7.20 -30.95
C MET A 3 -63.15 -5.91 -30.92
N PHE A 4 -63.35 -5.01 -29.95
CA PHE A 4 -62.56 -3.77 -29.82
C PHE A 4 -61.58 -3.77 -28.63
N VAL A 5 -61.59 -4.83 -27.80
CA VAL A 5 -60.72 -4.91 -26.62
C VAL A 5 -59.44 -5.71 -26.90
N VAL A 6 -59.40 -6.51 -27.97
CA VAL A 6 -58.26 -7.39 -28.28
C VAL A 6 -57.13 -6.65 -29.02
N GLU A 7 -57.43 -5.60 -29.78
CA GLU A 7 -56.39 -4.81 -30.49
C GLU A 7 -55.66 -3.80 -29.57
N PHE A 8 -56.28 -3.37 -28.47
CA PHE A 8 -55.65 -2.41 -27.54
C PHE A 8 -54.64 -3.06 -26.58
N VAL A 9 -54.78 -4.38 -26.31
CA VAL A 9 -53.86 -5.11 -25.42
C VAL A 9 -52.61 -5.60 -26.17
N ALA A 10 -52.72 -5.86 -27.48
CA ALA A 10 -51.57 -6.26 -28.30
C ALA A 10 -50.58 -5.11 -28.55
N PHE A 11 -51.04 -3.85 -28.60
CA PHE A 11 -50.17 -2.69 -28.79
C PHE A 11 -49.40 -2.26 -27.52
N PHE A 12 -49.87 -2.63 -26.32
CA PHE A 12 -49.18 -2.33 -25.06
C PHE A 12 -48.14 -3.37 -24.66
N LEU A 13 -48.22 -4.61 -25.18
CA LEU A 13 -47.25 -5.68 -24.90
C LEU A 13 -46.08 -5.73 -25.90
N LEU A 14 -46.16 -5.02 -27.03
CA LEU A 14 -45.08 -4.94 -28.02
C LEU A 14 -44.14 -3.73 -27.86
N PHE A 15 -44.44 -2.79 -26.95
CA PHE A 15 -43.58 -1.64 -26.65
C PHE A 15 -42.62 -1.85 -25.46
N TRP A 16 -42.63 -3.04 -24.84
CA TRP A 16 -41.75 -3.41 -23.71
C TRP A 16 -40.78 -4.56 -24.02
N ILE A 17 -40.53 -4.83 -25.30
CA ILE A 17 -39.41 -5.67 -25.75
C ILE A 17 -38.65 -4.94 -26.86
N THR A 18 -38.25 -3.69 -26.59
CA THR A 18 -36.96 -3.29 -27.12
C THR A 18 -35.93 -3.91 -26.19
N PRO A 19 -34.93 -4.66 -26.68
CA PRO A 19 -33.76 -4.87 -25.85
C PRO A 19 -33.31 -3.44 -25.56
N ILE A 20 -33.33 -3.06 -24.29
CA ILE A 20 -32.46 -2.02 -23.80
C ILE A 20 -31.08 -2.55 -24.17
N HIS A 21 -30.62 -2.19 -25.37
CA HIS A 21 -29.22 -1.91 -25.58
C HIS A 21 -28.94 -0.88 -24.53
N SER A 22 -28.57 -1.38 -23.35
CA SER A 22 -27.68 -0.68 -22.48
C SER A 22 -26.53 -0.36 -23.42
N SER A 23 -26.56 0.86 -23.95
CA SER A 23 -25.37 1.62 -24.21
C SER A 23 -24.68 1.69 -22.86
N VAL A 24 -24.03 0.57 -22.51
CA VAL A 24 -23.00 0.50 -21.52
C VAL A 24 -22.02 1.54 -22.04
N PHE A 25 -22.08 2.73 -21.44
CA PHE A 25 -21.04 3.71 -21.60
C PHE A 25 -19.79 3.06 -21.01
N ARG A 26 -19.10 2.30 -21.85
CA ARG A 26 -17.83 1.62 -21.59
C ARG A 26 -16.74 2.66 -21.66
N SER A 27 -16.81 3.64 -20.77
CA SER A 27 -15.67 4.40 -20.30
C SER A 27 -15.28 3.78 -18.96
N THR A 28 -14.08 3.27 -18.73
CA THR A 28 -12.90 3.04 -19.58
C THR A 28 -12.58 1.55 -19.55
N VAL A 29 -12.37 0.92 -20.69
CA VAL A 29 -11.66 -0.36 -20.74
C VAL A 29 -10.30 -0.10 -20.07
N ARG A 30 -10.08 -0.64 -18.85
CA ARG A 30 -8.72 -0.96 -18.43
C ARG A 30 -8.23 -1.90 -19.51
N ASP A 31 -7.43 -1.38 -20.43
CA ASP A 31 -6.84 -2.22 -21.45
C ASP A 31 -5.87 -3.14 -20.74
N SER A 32 -6.36 -4.30 -20.30
CA SER A 32 -5.56 -5.33 -19.65
C SER A 32 -4.39 -5.73 -20.54
N SER A 33 -4.50 -5.53 -21.86
CA SER A 33 -3.42 -5.77 -22.81
C SER A 33 -2.22 -4.84 -22.61
N SER A 34 -2.41 -3.65 -22.02
CA SER A 34 -1.32 -2.73 -21.67
C SER A 34 -0.65 -3.04 -20.33
N LEU A 35 -1.31 -3.79 -19.43
CA LEU A 35 -0.79 -4.11 -18.09
C LEU A 35 0.42 -5.05 -18.18
N ARG A 36 1.47 -4.75 -17.42
CA ARG A 36 2.77 -5.43 -17.46
C ARG A 36 3.26 -5.91 -16.09
N PHE A 37 3.01 -5.14 -15.04
CA PHE A 37 3.42 -5.48 -13.68
C PHE A 37 2.43 -4.92 -12.66
N VAL A 38 2.18 -5.67 -11.58
CA VAL A 38 1.28 -5.23 -10.49
C VAL A 38 2.01 -5.37 -9.16
N GLN A 39 1.93 -4.33 -8.34
CA GLN A 39 2.34 -4.37 -6.93
C GLN A 39 1.16 -3.98 -6.05
N MET A 40 0.73 -4.87 -5.16
CA MET A 40 -0.34 -4.63 -4.18
C MET A 40 0.24 -4.59 -2.77
N ILE A 41 -0.19 -3.63 -1.98
CA ILE A 41 0.17 -3.47 -0.58
C ILE A 41 -1.13 -3.42 0.20
N HIS A 42 -1.41 -4.42 1.04
CA HIS A 42 -2.64 -4.48 1.81
C HIS A 42 -2.39 -4.53 3.31
N THR A 43 -3.32 -3.97 4.09
CA THR A 43 -3.37 -4.20 5.53
C THR A 43 -3.93 -5.59 5.84
N HIS A 44 -3.74 -6.06 7.07
CA HIS A 44 -4.45 -7.23 7.56
C HIS A 44 -5.97 -6.96 7.71
N GLY A 45 -6.78 -8.02 7.83
CA GLY A 45 -8.20 -7.90 8.15
C GLY A 45 -8.47 -7.51 9.61
N ASP A 46 -9.74 -7.51 10.03
CA ASP A 46 -10.15 -7.21 11.41
C ASP A 46 -9.40 -8.08 12.42
N ARG A 47 -9.01 -7.47 13.55
CA ARG A 47 -8.24 -8.11 14.61
C ARG A 47 -8.84 -7.82 15.97
N THR A 48 -8.47 -8.63 16.95
CA THR A 48 -8.67 -8.34 18.37
C THR A 48 -7.75 -7.21 18.84
N PRO A 49 -8.01 -6.62 20.03
CA PRO A 49 -7.16 -5.57 20.59
C PRO A 49 -5.72 -6.02 20.75
N SER A 50 -4.76 -5.10 20.60
CA SER A 50 -3.32 -5.40 20.76
C SER A 50 -2.80 -5.10 22.16
N GLN A 51 -3.55 -4.34 22.94
CA GLN A 51 -3.27 -3.90 24.30
C GLN A 51 -4.58 -3.42 24.94
N PHE A 52 -4.57 -3.25 26.25
CA PHE A 52 -5.70 -2.76 27.03
C PHE A 52 -5.21 -1.67 27.96
N VAL A 53 -6.04 -0.68 28.23
CA VAL A 53 -5.76 0.30 29.28
C VAL A 53 -6.04 -0.30 30.66
N ALA A 54 -5.46 0.30 31.70
CA ALA A 54 -5.56 -0.21 33.09
C ALA A 54 -7.01 -0.56 33.53
N ASN A 55 -7.98 0.31 33.23
CA ASN A 55 -9.38 0.13 33.65
C ASN A 55 -10.28 -0.47 32.54
N ASP A 56 -9.70 -1.04 31.49
CA ASP A 56 -10.47 -1.62 30.39
C ASP A 56 -11.32 -2.81 30.87
N PRO A 57 -12.66 -2.76 30.75
CA PRO A 57 -13.56 -3.80 31.24
C PRO A 57 -13.47 -5.11 30.44
N PHE A 58 -12.87 -5.08 29.25
CA PHE A 58 -12.76 -6.22 28.34
C PHE A 58 -11.34 -6.81 28.28
N ASN A 59 -10.49 -6.48 29.26
CA ASN A 59 -9.11 -6.95 29.35
C ASN A 59 -8.96 -8.45 29.75
N ALA A 60 -10.03 -9.11 30.17
CA ALA A 60 -10.04 -10.55 30.43
C ALA A 60 -10.03 -11.33 29.10
N VAL A 61 -8.84 -11.43 28.50
CA VAL A 61 -8.61 -11.95 27.14
C VAL A 61 -9.28 -13.30 26.89
N GLU A 62 -9.20 -14.25 27.84
CA GLU A 62 -9.78 -15.59 27.67
C GLU A 62 -11.32 -15.59 27.56
N ILE A 63 -11.98 -14.53 28.04
CA ILE A 63 -13.44 -14.39 28.03
C ILE A 63 -13.89 -13.61 26.79
N PHE A 64 -13.28 -12.44 26.55
CA PHE A 64 -13.75 -11.51 25.51
C PHE A 64 -13.04 -11.69 24.17
N TRP A 65 -11.84 -12.26 24.16
CA TRP A 65 -10.96 -12.33 23.00
C TRP A 65 -10.35 -13.73 22.88
N PRO A 66 -11.17 -14.77 22.64
CA PRO A 66 -10.72 -16.16 22.64
C PRO A 66 -9.62 -16.45 21.61
N GLU A 67 -9.51 -15.65 20.55
CA GLU A 67 -8.40 -15.71 19.59
C GLU A 67 -7.06 -15.28 20.20
N GLY A 68 -7.09 -14.50 21.28
CA GLY A 68 -5.95 -13.87 21.93
C GLY A 68 -5.67 -12.46 21.41
N VAL A 69 -4.68 -11.79 22.01
CA VAL A 69 -4.33 -10.38 21.72
C VAL A 69 -3.73 -10.20 20.32
N GLY A 70 -4.22 -9.22 19.58
CA GLY A 70 -3.73 -8.79 18.27
C GLY A 70 -3.85 -9.85 17.18
N GLN A 71 -4.75 -10.82 17.34
CA GLN A 71 -5.00 -11.91 16.39
C GLN A 71 -6.10 -11.55 15.40
N LEU A 72 -6.06 -12.16 14.23
CA LEU A 72 -7.08 -11.98 13.18
C LEU A 72 -8.38 -12.66 13.60
N THR A 73 -9.50 -11.95 13.55
CA THR A 73 -10.83 -12.49 13.88
C THR A 73 -11.43 -13.26 12.71
N GLU A 74 -12.52 -14.00 12.92
CA GLU A 74 -13.27 -14.65 11.83
C GLU A 74 -13.78 -13.65 10.79
N LYS A 75 -14.30 -12.50 11.24
CA LYS A 75 -14.69 -11.39 10.36
C LYS A 75 -13.51 -10.90 9.53
N GLY A 76 -12.33 -10.78 10.13
CA GLY A 76 -11.12 -10.38 9.42
C GLY A 76 -10.69 -11.40 8.38
N LYS A 77 -10.83 -12.70 8.68
CA LYS A 77 -10.54 -13.77 7.71
C LYS A 77 -11.48 -13.70 6.51
N GLU A 78 -12.78 -13.62 6.76
CA GLU A 78 -13.81 -13.49 5.73
C GLU A 78 -13.59 -12.25 4.85
N ARG A 79 -13.30 -11.11 5.48
CA ARG A 79 -12.99 -9.87 4.76
C ARG A 79 -11.84 -10.06 3.78
N MET A 80 -10.71 -10.61 4.24
CA MET A 80 -9.53 -10.77 3.37
C MET A 80 -9.79 -11.70 2.19
N LEU A 81 -10.56 -12.77 2.38
CA LEU A 81 -10.97 -13.65 1.30
C LEU A 81 -11.82 -12.89 0.27
N LYS A 82 -12.86 -12.18 0.72
CA LYS A 82 -13.75 -11.40 -0.15
C LYS A 82 -13.04 -10.30 -0.93
N ILE A 83 -12.04 -9.65 -0.33
CA ILE A 83 -11.24 -8.65 -1.02
C ILE A 83 -10.41 -9.31 -2.13
N GLY A 84 -9.82 -10.49 -1.86
CA GLY A 84 -9.15 -11.27 -2.91
C GLY A 84 -10.10 -11.60 -4.07
N GLU A 85 -11.31 -12.08 -3.76
CA GLU A 85 -12.35 -12.38 -4.74
C GLU A 85 -12.80 -11.16 -5.54
N PHE A 86 -12.85 -9.98 -4.91
CA PHE A 86 -13.13 -8.72 -5.58
C PHE A 86 -12.09 -8.38 -6.65
N PHE A 87 -10.80 -8.64 -6.38
CA PHE A 87 -9.73 -8.38 -7.34
C PHE A 87 -9.56 -9.45 -8.41
N LYS A 88 -10.06 -10.67 -8.18
CA LYS A 88 -9.99 -11.77 -9.13
C LYS A 88 -10.49 -11.41 -10.54
N PRO A 89 -11.72 -10.92 -10.76
CA PRO A 89 -12.18 -10.54 -12.11
C PRO A 89 -11.42 -9.35 -12.69
N ILE A 90 -10.78 -8.52 -11.86
CA ILE A 90 -10.00 -7.35 -12.31
C ILE A 90 -8.69 -7.78 -12.97
N TYR A 91 -8.04 -8.83 -12.43
CA TYR A 91 -6.73 -9.28 -12.91
C TYR A 91 -6.74 -10.64 -13.62
N GLN A 92 -7.88 -11.34 -13.71
CA GLN A 92 -7.96 -12.68 -14.30
C GLN A 92 -7.35 -12.77 -15.71
N ASP A 93 -7.59 -11.76 -16.56
CA ASP A 93 -7.07 -11.75 -17.94
C ASP A 93 -5.55 -11.51 -17.97
N PHE A 94 -5.03 -10.72 -17.04
CA PHE A 94 -3.60 -10.50 -16.87
C PHE A 94 -2.91 -11.76 -16.35
N VAL A 95 -3.48 -12.39 -15.33
CA VAL A 95 -2.98 -13.65 -14.77
C VAL A 95 -2.99 -14.74 -15.85
N ALA A 96 -4.12 -14.97 -16.53
CA ALA A 96 -4.27 -16.04 -17.52
C ALA A 96 -3.28 -15.93 -18.69
N ARG A 97 -3.05 -14.73 -19.23
CA ARG A 97 -2.10 -14.53 -20.36
C ARG A 97 -0.65 -14.77 -19.96
N ASN A 98 -0.29 -14.57 -18.70
CA ASN A 98 1.07 -14.78 -18.22
C ASN A 98 1.29 -16.22 -17.74
N LEU A 99 0.29 -16.87 -17.14
CA LEU A 99 0.38 -18.29 -16.74
C LEU A 99 0.49 -19.26 -17.92
N ASN A 100 0.18 -18.83 -19.15
CA ASN A 100 0.51 -19.61 -20.35
C ASN A 100 2.02 -19.69 -20.61
N LYS A 101 2.83 -18.80 -20.00
CA LYS A 101 4.28 -18.66 -20.23
C LYS A 101 5.12 -19.09 -19.04
N THR A 102 4.51 -19.26 -17.86
CA THR A 102 5.17 -19.55 -16.58
C THR A 102 4.17 -20.17 -15.60
N ASN A 103 4.61 -20.60 -14.42
CA ASN A 103 3.70 -21.07 -13.35
C ASN A 103 3.40 -19.96 -12.33
N LEU A 104 2.43 -20.21 -11.45
CA LEU A 104 2.00 -19.19 -10.47
C LEU A 104 3.10 -18.83 -9.48
N GLU A 105 3.96 -19.79 -9.10
CA GLU A 105 5.06 -19.58 -8.14
C GLU A 105 6.16 -18.65 -8.70
N GLN A 106 6.38 -18.67 -10.02
CA GLN A 106 7.32 -17.79 -10.70
C GLN A 106 6.68 -16.44 -11.07
N PHE A 107 5.38 -16.43 -11.32
CA PHE A 107 4.62 -15.23 -11.68
C PHE A 107 4.32 -14.33 -10.47
N VAL A 108 3.99 -14.92 -9.31
CA VAL A 108 3.54 -14.22 -8.10
C VAL A 108 4.60 -14.29 -7.01
N ARG A 109 4.90 -13.13 -6.41
CA ARG A 109 5.68 -13.03 -5.19
C ARG A 109 4.83 -12.45 -4.06
N ILE A 110 4.66 -13.18 -2.96
CA ILE A 110 4.00 -12.68 -1.76
C ILE A 110 5.05 -12.48 -0.66
N ARG A 111 5.08 -11.28 -0.06
CA ARG A 111 5.82 -11.00 1.17
C ARG A 111 4.86 -10.53 2.25
N SER A 112 4.98 -11.06 3.46
CA SER A 112 4.16 -10.68 4.60
C SER A 112 5.02 -10.33 5.80
N SER A 113 4.57 -9.34 6.57
CA SER A 113 5.01 -9.17 7.96
C SER A 113 4.83 -10.48 8.73
N ALA A 114 5.70 -10.74 9.71
CA ALA A 114 5.68 -11.97 10.53
C ALA A 114 4.58 -11.98 11.60
N TYR A 115 3.81 -10.91 11.75
CA TYR A 115 2.61 -10.93 12.57
C TYR A 115 1.63 -11.98 12.03
N ARG A 116 1.11 -12.85 12.92
CA ARG A 116 0.21 -13.96 12.55
C ARG A 116 -0.99 -13.48 11.73
N ARG A 117 -1.59 -12.35 12.14
CA ARG A 117 -2.70 -11.70 11.41
C ARG A 117 -2.35 -11.32 9.97
N CYS A 118 -1.12 -10.87 9.70
CA CYS A 118 -0.67 -10.51 8.35
C CYS A 118 -0.45 -11.75 7.48
N LEU A 119 0.15 -12.81 8.04
CA LEU A 119 0.36 -14.08 7.34
C LEU A 119 -0.97 -14.75 6.96
N GLN A 120 -1.92 -14.81 7.89
CA GLN A 120 -3.27 -15.34 7.63
C GLN A 120 -4.00 -14.48 6.59
N SER A 121 -3.91 -13.15 6.71
CA SER A 121 -4.51 -12.23 5.74
C SER A 121 -3.94 -12.40 4.33
N ALA A 122 -2.61 -12.55 4.21
CA ALA A 122 -1.94 -12.80 2.93
C ALA A 122 -2.44 -14.09 2.29
N ALA A 123 -2.55 -15.18 3.06
CA ALA A 123 -3.02 -16.47 2.57
C ALA A 123 -4.47 -16.39 2.06
N LEU A 124 -5.37 -15.74 2.82
CA LEU A 124 -6.78 -15.61 2.45
C LEU A 124 -6.98 -14.68 1.26
N PHE A 125 -6.28 -13.55 1.23
CA PHE A 125 -6.28 -12.64 0.09
C PHE A 125 -5.81 -13.33 -1.19
N SER A 126 -4.69 -14.06 -1.14
CA SER A 126 -4.19 -14.81 -2.30
C SER A 126 -5.12 -15.94 -2.72
N THR A 127 -5.81 -16.57 -1.76
CA THR A 127 -6.82 -17.60 -2.02
C THR A 127 -7.98 -17.02 -2.81
N GLY A 128 -8.54 -15.88 -2.38
CA GLY A 128 -9.63 -15.23 -3.13
C GLY A 128 -9.19 -14.73 -4.50
N LEU A 129 -7.96 -14.23 -4.62
CA LEU A 129 -7.42 -13.65 -5.86
C LEU A 129 -7.05 -14.70 -6.91
N PHE A 130 -6.39 -15.78 -6.52
CA PHE A 130 -5.83 -16.79 -7.44
C PHE A 130 -6.54 -18.16 -7.38
N GLY A 131 -7.35 -18.41 -6.35
CA GLY A 131 -8.08 -19.66 -6.19
C GLY A 131 -9.02 -19.92 -7.35
N GLY A 132 -9.14 -21.18 -7.77
CA GLY A 132 -9.95 -21.56 -8.94
C GLY A 132 -9.38 -21.10 -10.29
N GLY A 133 -8.12 -20.66 -10.32
CA GLY A 133 -7.38 -20.48 -11.57
C GLY A 133 -7.17 -21.82 -12.28
N ARG A 134 -7.04 -21.79 -13.61
CA ARG A 134 -6.83 -22.96 -14.49
C ARG A 134 -5.49 -23.67 -14.25
N GLN A 135 -5.24 -24.19 -13.05
CA GLN A 135 -4.35 -25.32 -12.94
C GLN A 135 -5.10 -26.50 -13.56
N GLN A 136 -4.54 -27.06 -14.64
CA GLN A 136 -5.12 -28.20 -15.30
C GLN A 136 -5.31 -29.30 -14.24
N PRO A 137 -6.52 -29.84 -14.04
CA PRO A 137 -6.70 -30.97 -13.15
C PRO A 137 -5.78 -32.10 -13.60
N ILE A 138 -5.24 -32.85 -12.64
CA ILE A 138 -4.37 -33.99 -12.96
C ILE A 138 -5.24 -35.04 -13.64
N ASN A 139 -5.21 -35.10 -14.97
CA ASN A 139 -5.84 -36.14 -15.78
C ASN A 139 -4.90 -37.35 -15.86
N ASN A 140 -4.81 -38.12 -14.78
CA ASN A 140 -4.17 -39.43 -14.81
C ASN A 140 -5.22 -40.54 -15.00
N THR A 141 -4.88 -41.55 -15.80
CA THR A 141 -5.69 -42.75 -16.06
C THR A 141 -5.96 -43.60 -14.81
N TYR A 142 -5.23 -43.37 -13.72
CA TYR A 142 -5.47 -43.95 -12.40
C TYR A 142 -6.18 -42.95 -11.51
N GLN A 143 -7.51 -42.92 -11.60
CA GLN A 143 -8.34 -42.07 -10.75
C GLN A 143 -8.34 -42.61 -9.32
N SER A 144 -7.69 -41.87 -8.42
CA SER A 144 -7.65 -42.17 -7.00
C SER A 144 -8.43 -41.10 -6.23
N LYS A 145 -9.01 -41.48 -5.08
CA LYS A 145 -9.69 -40.55 -4.16
C LYS A 145 -8.83 -39.32 -3.83
N PHE A 146 -7.51 -39.52 -3.73
CA PHE A 146 -6.54 -38.43 -3.52
C PHE A 146 -6.57 -37.39 -4.66
N ILE A 147 -6.65 -37.82 -5.92
CA ILE A 147 -6.70 -36.90 -7.07
C ILE A 147 -8.00 -36.09 -7.08
N ASP A 148 -9.12 -36.71 -6.70
CA ASP A 148 -10.41 -36.00 -6.62
C ASP A 148 -10.41 -34.94 -5.51
N GLU A 149 -9.87 -35.27 -4.32
CA GLU A 149 -9.71 -34.32 -3.22
C GLU A 149 -8.73 -33.19 -3.56
N TYR A 150 -7.60 -33.51 -4.19
CA TYR A 150 -6.64 -32.52 -4.67
C TYR A 150 -7.27 -31.58 -5.71
N ASN A 151 -7.95 -32.13 -6.72
CA ASN A 151 -8.63 -31.35 -7.75
C ASN A 151 -9.76 -30.49 -7.15
N PHE A 152 -10.46 -30.97 -6.12
CA PHE A 152 -11.44 -30.17 -5.39
C PHE A 152 -10.80 -28.98 -4.68
N LEU A 153 -9.71 -29.21 -3.93
CA LEU A 153 -8.96 -28.15 -3.25
C LEU A 153 -8.42 -27.12 -4.26
N MET A 154 -7.91 -27.56 -5.41
CA MET A 154 -7.38 -26.67 -6.44
C MET A 154 -8.43 -25.72 -7.07
N LYS A 155 -9.72 -26.07 -6.99
CA LYS A 155 -10.82 -25.18 -7.44
C LYS A 155 -11.04 -23.99 -6.51
N ILE A 156 -10.63 -24.09 -5.25
CA ILE A 156 -10.91 -23.07 -4.22
C ILE A 156 -9.63 -22.45 -3.67
N TRP A 157 -8.52 -23.17 -3.70
CA TRP A 157 -7.25 -22.76 -3.14
C TRP A 157 -6.11 -23.12 -4.09
N THR A 158 -5.17 -22.21 -4.24
CA THR A 158 -3.92 -22.49 -4.94
C THR A 158 -2.79 -22.13 -4.00
N PRO A 159 -1.88 -23.05 -3.67
CA PRO A 159 -0.76 -22.74 -2.79
C PRO A 159 0.14 -21.71 -3.47
N VAL A 160 0.36 -20.57 -2.81
CA VAL A 160 1.32 -19.55 -3.20
C VAL A 160 2.29 -19.33 -2.04
N PRO A 161 3.60 -19.46 -2.24
CA PRO A 161 4.57 -19.24 -1.18
C PRO A 161 4.49 -17.83 -0.59
N ILE A 162 4.43 -17.74 0.73
CA ILE A 162 4.44 -16.46 1.47
C ILE A 162 5.79 -16.31 2.15
N ILE A 163 6.56 -15.32 1.71
CA ILE A 163 7.87 -15.01 2.28
C ILE A 163 7.67 -14.07 3.47
N SER A 164 8.30 -14.37 4.60
CA SER A 164 8.23 -13.51 5.78
C SER A 164 9.58 -13.41 6.47
N TYR A 165 9.82 -12.27 7.12
CA TYR A 165 11.01 -12.04 7.92
C TYR A 165 10.65 -12.20 9.39
N ARG A 166 11.31 -13.14 10.08
CA ARG A 166 11.12 -13.39 11.51
C ARG A 166 12.36 -12.96 12.30
N PRO A 167 12.17 -12.46 13.54
CA PRO A 167 10.91 -12.34 14.27
C PRO A 167 10.06 -11.12 13.81
N LYS A 168 8.83 -11.01 14.32
CA LYS A 168 7.95 -9.85 14.08
C LYS A 168 8.57 -8.57 14.64
N ALA A 169 8.18 -7.40 14.11
CA ALA A 169 8.69 -6.08 14.50
C ALA A 169 10.20 -5.91 14.23
N MET A 170 10.71 -6.62 13.23
CA MET A 170 12.10 -6.50 12.78
C MET A 170 12.22 -6.35 11.26
N ASP A 171 11.11 -6.38 10.51
CA ASP A 171 11.14 -6.17 9.07
C ASP A 171 10.96 -4.68 8.72
N PRO A 172 12.02 -3.91 8.44
CA PRO A 172 11.88 -2.49 8.09
C PRO A 172 11.06 -2.28 6.80
N ILE A 173 10.89 -3.31 5.97
CA ILE A 173 10.06 -3.25 4.77
C ILE A 173 8.57 -3.25 5.14
N LEU A 174 8.12 -4.08 6.09
CA LEU A 174 6.69 -4.34 6.31
C LEU A 174 6.17 -4.05 7.71
N ASP A 175 7.03 -3.85 8.70
CA ASP A 175 6.65 -3.53 10.07
C ASP A 175 6.83 -2.02 10.30
N ALA A 176 5.77 -1.34 10.75
CA ALA A 176 5.84 0.11 11.05
C ALA A 176 6.40 0.38 12.46
N ASP A 177 6.40 -0.65 13.30
CA ASP A 177 6.80 -0.70 14.69
C ASP A 177 8.18 -1.36 14.90
N PHE A 178 8.96 -1.52 13.82
CA PHE A 178 10.32 -2.02 13.92
C PHE A 178 11.19 -1.06 14.74
N ASP A 179 12.20 -1.61 15.44
CA ASP A 179 13.07 -0.80 16.28
C ASP A 179 13.84 0.24 15.47
N CYS A 180 13.59 1.52 15.76
CA CYS A 180 14.22 2.64 15.09
C CYS A 180 14.28 3.85 16.04
N PRO A 181 15.35 3.98 16.85
CA PRO A 181 15.50 5.07 17.81
C PRO A 181 15.33 6.49 17.22
N ASN A 182 15.76 6.71 15.98
CA ASN A 182 15.60 8.00 15.32
C ASN A 182 14.15 8.32 14.92
N VAL A 183 13.30 7.31 14.67
CA VAL A 183 11.84 7.52 14.53
C VAL A 183 11.25 7.99 15.85
N GLN A 184 11.61 7.35 16.97
CA GLN A 184 11.15 7.73 18.31
C GLN A 184 11.55 9.18 18.63
N LYS A 185 12.80 9.56 18.35
CA LYS A 185 13.27 10.96 18.48
C LYS A 185 12.46 11.92 17.59
N GLY A 186 12.18 11.52 16.35
CA GLY A 186 11.35 12.31 15.44
C GLY A 186 9.93 12.56 15.98
N PHE A 187 9.28 11.51 16.49
CA PHE A 187 7.96 11.64 17.13
C PHE A 187 7.99 12.54 18.37
N LEU A 188 9.03 12.44 19.20
CA LEU A 188 9.22 13.33 20.36
C LEU A 188 9.41 14.80 19.94
N GLN A 189 10.21 15.05 18.89
CA GLN A 189 10.41 16.39 18.35
C GLN A 189 9.10 16.99 17.82
N ILE A 190 8.34 16.22 17.03
CA ILE A 190 7.03 16.65 16.52
C ILE A 190 6.09 16.97 17.69
N ARG A 191 6.03 16.09 18.70
CA ARG A 191 5.20 16.30 19.90
C ARG A 191 5.51 17.61 20.62
N GLN A 192 6.78 17.99 20.70
CA GLN A 192 7.24 19.16 21.47
C GLN A 192 7.18 20.47 20.67
N GLN A 193 7.43 20.40 19.36
CA GLN A 193 7.75 21.57 18.55
C GLN A 193 6.66 21.93 17.53
N ASP A 194 5.83 20.96 17.08
CA ASP A 194 4.80 21.23 16.08
C ASP A 194 3.62 22.00 16.71
N LEU A 195 3.37 23.21 16.18
CA LEU A 195 2.29 24.08 16.65
C LEU A 195 0.90 23.41 16.50
N ARG A 196 0.69 22.65 15.42
CA ARG A 196 -0.59 21.95 15.14
C ARG A 196 -0.89 20.92 16.23
N VAL A 197 0.14 20.22 16.70
CA VAL A 197 0.03 19.28 17.82
C VAL A 197 -0.28 20.03 19.11
N ARG A 198 0.46 21.09 19.42
CA ARG A 198 0.26 21.87 20.67
C ARG A 198 -1.13 22.49 20.75
N ASP A 199 -1.63 23.04 19.65
CA ASP A 199 -2.97 23.63 19.59
C ASP A 199 -4.05 22.56 19.72
N SER A 200 -3.85 21.38 19.13
CA SER A 200 -4.76 20.24 19.29
C SER A 200 -4.81 19.74 20.75
N LEU A 201 -3.66 19.63 21.41
CA LEU A 201 -3.59 19.25 22.83
C LEU A 201 -4.29 20.28 23.73
N ARG A 202 -4.16 21.58 23.41
CA ARG A 202 -4.90 22.63 24.13
C ARG A 202 -6.40 22.54 23.90
N LYS A 203 -6.83 22.33 22.65
CA LYS A 203 -8.24 22.22 22.26
C LYS A 203 -8.94 21.08 22.98
N TYR A 204 -8.30 19.91 23.07
CA TYR A 204 -8.90 18.70 23.65
C TYR A 204 -8.49 18.46 25.11
N ARG A 205 -7.90 19.44 25.80
CA ARG A 205 -7.34 19.26 27.14
C ARG A 205 -8.32 18.64 28.14
N GLN A 206 -9.54 19.18 28.21
CA GLN A 206 -10.56 18.65 29.12
C GLN A 206 -10.91 17.19 28.79
N PHE A 207 -11.02 16.85 27.51
CA PHE A 207 -11.29 15.48 27.09
C PHE A 207 -10.13 14.53 27.43
N PHE A 208 -8.88 14.98 27.32
CA PHE A 208 -7.72 14.21 27.77
C PHE A 208 -7.74 13.96 29.28
N ASP A 209 -8.12 14.95 30.09
CA ASP A 209 -8.23 14.81 31.55
C ASP A 209 -9.35 13.79 31.91
N GLU A 210 -10.52 13.91 31.27
CA GLU A 210 -11.67 13.01 31.48
C GLU A 210 -11.35 11.57 31.04
N ILE A 211 -10.81 11.37 29.83
CA ILE A 211 -10.50 10.02 29.34
C ILE A 211 -9.39 9.38 30.18
N SER A 212 -8.41 10.16 30.66
CA SER A 212 -7.34 9.65 31.52
C SER A 212 -7.91 9.13 32.85
N PHE A 213 -8.86 9.87 33.42
CA PHE A 213 -9.55 9.44 34.64
C PHE A 213 -10.27 8.10 34.44
N PHE A 214 -11.06 7.94 33.37
CA PHE A 214 -11.80 6.71 33.13
C PHE A 214 -10.89 5.51 32.79
N THR A 215 -9.90 5.73 31.94
CA THR A 215 -8.99 4.67 31.49
C THR A 215 -8.01 4.22 32.57
N GLY A 216 -7.80 5.04 33.60
CA GLY A 216 -6.81 4.78 34.66
C GLY A 216 -5.37 5.04 34.21
N GLU A 217 -5.17 5.68 33.06
CA GLU A 217 -3.86 5.95 32.47
C GLU A 217 -3.71 7.42 32.09
N HIS A 218 -2.46 7.92 32.13
CA HIS A 218 -2.18 9.29 31.71
C HIS A 218 -2.14 9.39 30.17
N ILE A 219 -3.28 9.72 29.55
CA ILE A 219 -3.44 9.94 28.12
C ILE A 219 -3.21 11.43 27.82
N ASP A 220 -2.01 11.76 27.32
CA ASP A 220 -1.51 13.14 27.22
C ASP A 220 -0.90 13.49 25.85
N SER A 221 -1.22 12.70 24.83
CA SER A 221 -0.70 12.88 23.48
C SER A 221 -1.65 12.33 22.42
N LEU A 222 -1.52 12.86 21.20
CA LEU A 222 -2.27 12.35 20.04
C LEU A 222 -1.94 10.87 19.76
N GLU A 223 -0.70 10.46 20.00
CA GLU A 223 -0.25 9.06 19.84
C GLU A 223 -0.96 8.11 20.83
N LYS A 224 -0.97 8.43 22.12
CA LYS A 224 -1.67 7.62 23.13
C LYS A 224 -3.17 7.56 22.85
N MET A 225 -3.77 8.68 22.46
CA MET A 225 -5.18 8.70 22.07
C MET A 225 -5.45 7.87 20.82
N ASN A 226 -4.58 7.92 19.80
CA ASN A 226 -4.68 7.05 18.63
C ASN A 226 -4.60 5.57 19.02
N ASN A 227 -3.71 5.22 19.96
CA ASN A 227 -3.61 3.88 20.49
C ASN A 227 -4.91 3.44 21.18
N LEU A 228 -5.47 4.27 22.06
CA LEU A 228 -6.75 4.01 22.70
C LEU A 228 -7.90 3.89 21.69
N TYR A 229 -8.00 4.83 20.74
CA TYR A 229 -9.04 4.82 19.70
C TYR A 229 -9.08 3.50 18.93
N LYS A 230 -7.91 2.96 18.55
CA LYS A 230 -7.85 1.68 17.82
C LYS A 230 -8.45 0.53 18.62
N GLU A 231 -8.21 0.47 19.92
CA GLU A 231 -8.73 -0.61 20.76
C GLU A 231 -10.23 -0.42 21.03
N LEU A 232 -10.67 0.81 21.34
CA LEU A 232 -12.09 1.16 21.48
C LEU A 232 -12.90 0.89 20.19
N TYR A 233 -12.31 1.18 19.03
CA TYR A 233 -12.94 0.90 17.73
C TYR A 233 -13.15 -0.62 17.54
N ILE A 234 -12.19 -1.44 17.96
CA ILE A 234 -12.33 -2.91 17.90
C ILE A 234 -13.44 -3.39 18.84
N GLU A 235 -13.51 -2.85 20.06
CA GLU A 235 -14.59 -3.16 21.00
C GLU A 235 -15.97 -2.84 20.42
N GLN A 236 -16.13 -1.66 19.83
CA GLN A 236 -17.37 -1.28 19.16
C GLN A 236 -17.76 -2.26 18.04
N GLN A 237 -16.79 -2.76 17.27
CA GLN A 237 -17.05 -3.75 16.22
C GLN A 237 -17.56 -5.09 16.76
N HIS A 238 -17.31 -5.38 18.04
CA HIS A 238 -17.77 -6.58 18.75
C HIS A 238 -18.99 -6.28 19.65
N ASN A 239 -19.57 -5.08 19.56
CA ASN A 239 -20.65 -4.63 20.42
C ASN A 239 -20.29 -4.67 21.92
N TYR A 240 -19.00 -4.44 22.22
CA TYR A 240 -18.48 -4.29 23.57
C TYR A 240 -18.42 -2.80 23.89
N HIS A 241 -19.19 -2.41 24.90
CA HIS A 241 -19.35 -1.01 25.26
C HIS A 241 -19.17 -0.81 26.76
N TRP A 242 -18.40 0.20 27.14
CA TRP A 242 -18.09 0.51 28.53
C TRP A 242 -19.31 0.98 29.32
N TRP A 243 -20.36 1.46 28.64
CA TRP A 243 -21.61 1.87 29.27
C TRP A 243 -22.57 0.71 29.56
N GLN A 244 -22.36 -0.47 29.00
CA GLN A 244 -23.27 -1.60 29.18
C GLN A 244 -23.09 -2.24 30.56
N TRP A 245 -24.19 -2.70 31.15
CA TRP A 245 -24.16 -3.57 32.33
C TRP A 245 -23.37 -4.86 32.01
N PRO A 246 -22.51 -5.36 32.91
CA PRO A 246 -22.35 -4.97 34.33
C PRO A 246 -21.34 -3.86 34.61
N TYR A 247 -20.72 -3.26 33.60
CA TYR A 247 -19.60 -2.36 33.80
C TYR A 247 -20.04 -0.93 34.13
N GLU A 248 -20.94 -0.38 33.31
CA GLU A 248 -21.52 0.96 33.49
C GLU A 248 -20.49 2.07 33.81
N ILE A 249 -19.26 1.94 33.29
CA ILE A 249 -18.15 2.87 33.53
C ILE A 249 -18.44 4.21 32.85
N TRP A 250 -19.02 4.16 31.64
CA TRP A 250 -19.40 5.33 30.87
C TRP A 250 -20.92 5.51 30.84
N SER A 251 -21.38 6.75 30.66
CA SER A 251 -22.73 6.95 30.15
C SER A 251 -22.78 6.66 28.65
N LYS A 252 -23.95 6.30 28.11
CA LYS A 252 -24.17 6.16 26.66
C LYS A 252 -23.73 7.40 25.87
N ASN A 253 -23.97 8.59 26.42
CA ASN A 253 -23.59 9.85 25.79
C ASN A 253 -22.07 10.03 25.80
N PHE A 254 -21.41 9.65 26.89
CA PHE A 254 -19.95 9.72 26.99
C PHE A 254 -19.28 8.71 26.07
N ASP A 255 -19.81 7.49 25.92
CA ASP A 255 -19.29 6.49 24.97
C ASP A 255 -19.25 7.04 23.55
N ARG A 256 -20.38 7.60 23.09
CA ARG A 256 -20.45 8.25 21.78
C ARG A 256 -19.43 9.39 21.66
N LEU A 257 -19.36 10.27 22.65
CA LEU A 257 -18.43 11.41 22.68
C LEU A 257 -16.97 10.94 22.66
N ALA A 258 -16.63 9.92 23.45
CA ALA A 258 -15.29 9.38 23.58
C ALA A 258 -14.82 8.80 22.25
N ILE A 259 -15.68 8.06 21.57
CA ILE A 259 -15.38 7.47 20.27
C ILE A 259 -15.23 8.55 19.20
N GLU A 260 -16.16 9.49 19.11
CA GLU A 260 -16.11 10.59 18.14
C GLU A 260 -14.85 11.44 18.34
N GLN A 261 -14.54 11.87 19.57
CA GLN A 261 -13.36 12.69 19.84
C GLN A 261 -12.04 11.92 19.68
N SER A 262 -11.96 10.68 20.16
CA SER A 262 -10.76 9.85 19.99
C SER A 262 -10.48 9.57 18.51
N ARG A 263 -11.54 9.37 17.71
CA ARG A 263 -11.43 9.25 16.25
C ARG A 263 -10.84 10.51 15.65
N GLU A 264 -11.40 11.70 15.95
CA GLU A 264 -10.87 12.95 15.40
C GLU A 264 -9.41 13.18 15.80
N ILE A 265 -9.03 12.90 17.05
CA ILE A 265 -7.65 13.02 17.52
C ILE A 265 -6.73 12.02 16.80
N SER A 266 -7.19 10.80 16.54
CA SER A 266 -6.44 9.80 15.76
C SER A 266 -6.14 10.30 14.34
N LYS A 267 -7.09 10.95 13.67
CA LYS A 267 -6.86 11.59 12.35
C LYS A 267 -5.75 12.64 12.41
N LEU A 268 -5.72 13.44 13.47
CA LEU A 268 -4.69 14.47 13.68
C LEU A 268 -3.32 13.83 13.90
N TYR A 269 -3.24 12.74 14.67
CA TYR A 269 -2.00 11.98 14.85
C TYR A 269 -1.43 11.54 13.49
N TRP A 270 -2.20 10.83 12.68
CA TRP A 270 -1.76 10.36 11.37
C TRP A 270 -1.42 11.52 10.43
N SER A 271 -2.21 12.60 10.47
CA SER A 271 -2.01 13.76 9.61
C SER A 271 -0.73 14.53 9.93
N TYR A 272 -0.39 14.68 11.22
CA TYR A 272 0.74 15.52 11.65
C TYR A 272 2.04 14.74 11.77
N TYR A 273 2.02 13.56 12.39
CA TYR A 273 3.24 12.79 12.66
C TYR A 273 3.83 12.18 11.39
N TYR A 274 2.98 11.73 10.46
CA TYR A 274 3.42 11.13 9.20
C TYR A 274 3.65 12.16 8.09
N ASP A 275 3.35 13.44 8.33
CA ASP A 275 3.74 14.57 7.48
C ASP A 275 5.14 15.10 7.83
N SER A 276 6.07 14.19 8.09
CA SER A 276 7.48 14.48 8.35
C SER A 276 8.35 13.70 7.38
N SER A 277 9.29 14.38 6.70
CA SER A 277 10.20 13.74 5.75
C SER A 277 11.08 12.67 6.43
N LEU A 278 11.50 12.90 7.67
CA LEU A 278 12.22 11.93 8.49
C LEU A 278 11.39 10.66 8.68
N ILE A 279 10.12 10.81 9.08
CA ILE A 279 9.21 9.69 9.33
C ILE A 279 8.89 8.95 8.02
N GLN A 280 8.63 9.70 6.94
CA GLN A 280 8.38 9.14 5.61
C GLN A 280 9.56 8.29 5.12
N ARG A 281 10.79 8.77 5.32
CA ARG A 281 12.02 8.08 4.93
C ARG A 281 12.31 6.86 5.81
N LEU A 282 12.24 6.99 7.14
CA LEU A 282 12.60 5.91 8.04
C LEU A 282 11.54 4.81 8.11
N ILE A 283 10.24 5.15 8.10
CA ILE A 283 9.17 4.15 8.18
C ILE A 283 8.79 3.63 6.78
N GLY A 284 8.69 4.49 5.76
CA GLY A 284 8.23 4.10 4.42
C GLY A 284 9.35 3.73 3.44
N GLY A 285 10.57 4.19 3.69
CA GLY A 285 11.62 4.21 2.67
C GLY A 285 12.11 2.85 2.21
N GLU A 286 12.26 1.86 3.09
CA GLU A 286 12.66 0.49 2.68
C GLU A 286 11.58 -0.19 1.83
N LEU A 287 10.29 0.11 2.06
CA LEU A 287 9.21 -0.37 1.20
C LEU A 287 9.22 0.30 -0.18
N ILE A 288 9.42 1.63 -0.23
CA ILE A 288 9.58 2.39 -1.48
C ILE A 288 10.77 1.84 -2.28
N LYS A 289 11.92 1.66 -1.63
CA LYS A 289 13.13 1.06 -2.21
C LYS A 289 12.86 -0.34 -2.77
N LYS A 290 12.08 -1.16 -2.07
CA LYS A 290 11.69 -2.49 -2.54
C LYS A 290 10.75 -2.42 -3.76
N ILE A 291 9.77 -1.52 -3.75
CA ILE A 291 8.87 -1.26 -4.89
C ILE A 291 9.68 -0.84 -6.13
N ASN A 292 10.62 0.08 -5.96
CA ASN A 292 11.50 0.57 -7.02
C ASN A 292 12.45 -0.50 -7.52
N LYS A 293 13.01 -1.32 -6.62
CA LYS A 293 13.83 -2.47 -7.00
C LYS A 293 13.05 -3.46 -7.87
N ASN A 294 11.78 -3.72 -7.55
CA ASN A 294 10.94 -4.59 -8.36
C ASN A 294 10.70 -4.01 -9.75
N PHE A 295 10.44 -2.70 -9.86
CA PHE A 295 10.32 -2.02 -11.14
C PHE A 295 11.62 -2.07 -11.97
N ARG A 296 12.76 -1.73 -11.37
CA ARG A 296 14.08 -1.79 -12.05
C ARG A 296 14.41 -3.21 -12.51
N ARG A 297 14.13 -4.21 -11.67
CA ARG A 297 14.29 -5.63 -12.02
C ARG A 297 13.44 -5.97 -13.24
N PHE A 298 12.16 -5.58 -13.24
CA PHE A 298 11.29 -5.78 -14.39
C PHE A 298 11.89 -5.11 -15.63
N LEU A 299 12.26 -3.83 -15.59
CA LEU A 299 12.77 -3.11 -16.76
C LEU A 299 14.09 -3.66 -17.33
N ASN A 300 14.97 -4.21 -16.48
CA ASN A 300 16.30 -4.68 -16.89
C ASN A 300 16.32 -6.15 -17.35
N GLU A 301 15.31 -6.94 -17.06
CA GLU A 301 15.25 -8.34 -17.49
C GLU A 301 15.04 -8.41 -19.01
N SER A 302 16.00 -9.03 -19.73
CA SER A 302 15.93 -9.29 -21.16
C SER A 302 14.74 -10.18 -21.53
N ASP A 303 14.25 -10.05 -22.78
CA ASP A 303 13.10 -10.81 -23.27
C ASP A 303 13.34 -12.34 -23.26
N GLU A 304 14.60 -12.79 -23.29
CA GLU A 304 14.95 -14.22 -23.20
C GLU A 304 14.59 -14.86 -21.84
N ASN A 305 14.48 -14.07 -20.76
CA ASN A 305 14.14 -14.55 -19.41
C ASN A 305 12.63 -14.50 -19.11
N HIS A 306 11.77 -14.33 -20.12
CA HIS A 306 10.33 -14.16 -19.94
C HIS A 306 9.63 -15.28 -19.18
N HIS A 307 10.17 -16.51 -19.19
CA HIS A 307 9.57 -17.67 -18.55
C HIS A 307 9.66 -17.68 -17.01
N HIS A 308 10.49 -16.82 -16.40
CA HIS A 308 10.72 -16.77 -14.95
C HIS A 308 10.50 -15.37 -14.34
N ARG A 309 9.73 -14.52 -15.03
CA ARG A 309 9.55 -13.12 -14.64
C ARG A 309 8.44 -12.97 -13.62
N GLU A 310 8.79 -12.55 -12.41
CA GLU A 310 7.85 -12.08 -11.40
C GLU A 310 7.06 -10.90 -11.98
N ARG A 311 5.74 -11.04 -12.11
CA ARG A 311 4.86 -10.02 -12.72
C ARG A 311 3.73 -9.55 -11.80
N PHE A 312 3.64 -10.13 -10.61
CA PHE A 312 2.66 -9.77 -9.60
C PHE A 312 3.32 -9.85 -8.22
N THR A 313 3.39 -8.73 -7.49
CA THR A 313 3.92 -8.71 -6.12
C THR A 313 2.84 -8.30 -5.14
N ILE A 314 2.72 -9.01 -4.02
CA ILE A 314 1.79 -8.70 -2.93
C ILE A 314 2.58 -8.50 -1.65
N PHE A 315 2.30 -7.41 -0.94
CA PHE A 315 2.85 -7.07 0.36
C PHE A 315 1.73 -7.02 1.41
N SER A 316 1.80 -7.89 2.42
CA SER A 316 0.88 -7.89 3.57
C SER A 316 1.53 -7.18 4.76
N THR A 317 0.91 -6.09 5.21
CA THR A 317 1.49 -5.14 6.17
C THR A 317 0.42 -4.56 7.12
N HIS A 318 0.68 -3.38 7.70
CA HIS A 318 -0.14 -2.68 8.69
C HIS A 318 -0.56 -1.29 8.18
N ASP A 319 -1.55 -0.71 8.84
CA ASP A 319 -2.06 0.65 8.62
C ASP A 319 -0.95 1.71 8.48
N GLY A 320 0.02 1.72 9.40
CA GLY A 320 1.10 2.71 9.40
C GLY A 320 1.99 2.68 8.15
N LYS A 321 2.15 1.51 7.49
CA LYS A 321 2.87 1.43 6.22
C LYS A 321 2.07 1.97 5.05
N ILE A 322 0.74 1.83 5.06
CA ILE A 322 -0.11 2.46 4.05
C ILE A 322 -0.11 3.98 4.25
N VAL A 323 -0.34 4.47 5.47
CA VAL A 323 -0.36 5.91 5.76
C VAL A 323 0.95 6.58 5.35
N VAL A 324 2.10 5.99 5.73
CA VAL A 324 3.41 6.57 5.37
C VAL A 324 3.64 6.59 3.86
N LEU A 325 3.20 5.56 3.12
CA LEU A 325 3.31 5.53 1.67
C LEU A 325 2.45 6.63 1.04
N LEU A 326 1.19 6.78 1.46
CA LEU A 326 0.30 7.83 0.96
C LEU A 326 0.89 9.23 1.21
N LYS A 327 1.41 9.47 2.42
CA LYS A 327 2.07 10.74 2.78
C LYS A 327 3.35 11.00 1.99
N ALA A 328 4.19 9.99 1.81
CA ALA A 328 5.43 10.09 1.03
C ALA A 328 5.13 10.39 -0.45
N LEU A 329 4.10 9.75 -1.01
CA LEU A 329 3.66 9.94 -2.40
C LEU A 329 2.90 11.26 -2.63
N GLY A 330 2.49 11.96 -1.56
CA GLY A 330 1.67 13.17 -1.66
C GLY A 330 0.24 12.88 -2.10
N ILE A 331 -0.29 11.75 -1.64
CA ILE A 331 -1.68 11.35 -1.85
C ILE A 331 -2.46 11.79 -0.61
N ASP A 332 -3.38 12.71 -0.81
CA ASP A 332 -4.24 13.25 0.24
C ASP A 332 -5.52 12.43 0.31
N ILE A 333 -5.79 11.88 1.49
CA ILE A 333 -7.06 11.26 1.86
C ILE A 333 -7.58 11.94 3.12
N ASP A 334 -8.89 12.07 3.27
CA ASP A 334 -9.49 13.02 4.22
C ASP A 334 -9.14 12.76 5.69
N ASP A 335 -8.93 11.51 6.10
CA ASP A 335 -8.73 11.17 7.52
C ASP A 335 -7.47 10.35 7.84
N TYR A 336 -6.81 9.77 6.83
CA TYR A 336 -5.70 8.82 6.99
C TYR A 336 -5.99 7.66 7.95
N LEU A 337 -7.28 7.37 8.22
CA LEU A 337 -7.70 6.19 8.95
C LEU A 337 -7.80 5.04 7.97
N VAL A 338 -6.81 4.16 8.02
CA VAL A 338 -6.72 3.01 7.12
C VAL A 338 -7.51 1.86 7.70
N ASP A 339 -8.64 1.54 7.06
CA ASP A 339 -9.49 0.43 7.48
C ASP A 339 -8.78 -0.93 7.26
N PRO A 340 -9.11 -1.96 8.06
CA PRO A 340 -8.58 -3.31 7.84
C PRO A 340 -8.99 -3.83 6.46
N GLY A 341 -8.05 -4.41 5.72
CA GLY A 341 -8.24 -4.86 4.34
C GLY A 341 -8.09 -3.77 3.27
N THR A 342 -7.68 -2.55 3.64
CA THR A 342 -7.31 -1.52 2.65
C THR A 342 -6.19 -2.05 1.73
N VAL A 343 -6.29 -1.79 0.42
CA VAL A 343 -5.29 -2.20 -0.58
C VAL A 343 -4.84 -1.01 -1.41
N PHE A 344 -3.55 -0.69 -1.33
CA PHE A 344 -2.89 0.25 -2.22
C PHE A 344 -2.24 -0.50 -3.39
N ILE A 345 -2.47 -0.04 -4.61
CA ILE A 345 -2.12 -0.76 -5.83
C ILE A 345 -1.30 0.16 -6.74
N ILE A 346 -0.22 -0.38 -7.29
CA ILE A 346 0.57 0.26 -8.33
C ILE A 346 0.60 -0.68 -9.55
N GLU A 347 0.04 -0.21 -10.65
CA GLU A 347 0.00 -0.91 -11.94
C GLU A 347 1.01 -0.28 -12.90
N LEU A 348 1.88 -1.09 -13.51
CA LEU A 348 2.75 -0.69 -14.61
C LEU A 348 2.10 -1.07 -15.93
N HIS A 349 1.92 -0.09 -16.79
CA HIS A 349 1.40 -0.24 -18.14
C HIS A 349 2.45 0.12 -19.18
N GLN A 350 2.28 -0.40 -20.39
CA GLN A 350 3.09 -0.06 -21.55
C GLN A 350 2.20 0.42 -22.69
N ASN A 351 2.55 1.55 -23.30
CA ASN A 351 1.95 2.04 -24.54
C ASN A 351 3.06 2.30 -25.58
N ALA A 352 2.89 1.78 -26.79
CA ALA A 352 3.87 1.78 -27.89
C ALA A 352 5.28 1.31 -27.48
N SER A 353 6.06 2.17 -26.84
CA SER A 353 7.43 1.91 -26.38
C SER A 353 7.75 2.47 -24.99
N SER A 354 6.77 3.09 -24.30
CA SER A 354 6.98 3.76 -23.01
C SER A 354 6.18 3.10 -21.90
N TYR A 355 6.71 3.16 -20.69
CA TYR A 355 6.10 2.62 -19.48
C TYR A 355 5.52 3.74 -18.61
N TYR A 356 4.35 3.50 -18.03
CA TYR A 356 3.70 4.44 -17.14
C TYR A 356 2.97 3.73 -16.01
N LEU A 357 2.74 4.45 -14.91
CA LEU A 357 2.15 3.94 -13.68
C LEU A 357 0.72 4.45 -13.48
N LYS A 358 -0.13 3.57 -12.97
CA LYS A 358 -1.43 3.91 -12.40
C LYS A 358 -1.49 3.48 -10.95
N PHE A 359 -2.20 4.26 -10.14
CA PHE A 359 -2.30 4.03 -8.70
C PHE A 359 -3.75 3.94 -8.29
N PHE A 360 -4.06 2.98 -7.42
CA PHE A 360 -5.41 2.79 -6.91
C PHE A 360 -5.41 2.58 -5.40
N LEU A 361 -6.45 3.05 -4.75
CA LEU A 361 -6.74 2.75 -3.36
C LEU A 361 -8.09 2.06 -3.28
N TYR A 362 -8.10 0.86 -2.71
CA TYR A 362 -9.31 0.17 -2.32
C TYR A 362 -9.48 0.32 -0.81
N ASN A 363 -10.61 0.90 -0.41
CA ASN A 363 -11.13 0.85 0.94
C ASN A 363 -12.63 0.54 0.85
N GLU A 364 -13.09 -0.50 1.58
CA GLU A 364 -14.50 -0.95 1.61
C GLU A 364 -15.49 0.20 1.89
N SER A 365 -15.13 1.14 2.77
CA SER A 365 -15.94 2.32 3.09
C SER A 365 -16.16 3.22 1.87
N ILE A 366 -15.09 3.43 1.08
CA ILE A 366 -15.12 4.24 -0.16
C ILE A 366 -15.84 3.48 -1.29
N THR A 367 -15.64 2.16 -1.39
CA THR A 367 -16.28 1.36 -2.43
C THR A 367 -17.79 1.27 -2.21
N LYS A 368 -18.30 1.20 -0.97
CA LYS A 368 -19.75 1.18 -0.71
C LYS A 368 -20.49 2.38 -1.31
N GLU A 369 -19.88 3.56 -1.27
CA GLU A 369 -20.42 4.77 -1.93
C GLU A 369 -20.27 4.71 -3.47
N SER A 370 -19.25 4.00 -3.96
CA SER A 370 -18.90 3.86 -5.38
C SER A 370 -19.57 2.66 -6.09
N ILE A 371 -20.30 1.79 -5.38
CA ILE A 371 -20.73 0.44 -5.82
C ILE A 371 -21.71 0.38 -7.01
N ARG A 372 -22.10 1.50 -7.64
CA ARG A 372 -22.86 1.40 -8.90
C ARG A 372 -22.03 0.90 -10.09
N LYS A 373 -20.70 0.82 -9.97
CA LYS A 373 -19.81 0.22 -10.97
C LYS A 373 -18.53 -0.18 -10.23
N TYR A 374 -17.90 -1.31 -10.57
CA TYR A 374 -16.62 -1.78 -10.01
C TYR A 374 -15.45 -0.80 -10.29
N LEU A 375 -15.55 0.43 -9.83
CA LEU A 375 -14.61 1.51 -10.04
C LEU A 375 -13.68 1.54 -8.83
N LEU A 376 -12.46 1.04 -9.03
CA LEU A 376 -11.36 1.37 -8.14
C LEU A 376 -11.10 2.87 -8.23
N GLN A 377 -10.93 3.52 -7.07
CA GLN A 377 -10.56 4.93 -7.04
C GLN A 377 -9.13 5.07 -7.56
N GLU A 378 -8.99 5.68 -8.73
CA GLU A 378 -7.69 6.10 -9.24
C GLU A 378 -7.21 7.31 -8.43
N ILE A 379 -5.98 7.21 -7.93
CA ILE A 379 -5.34 8.25 -7.13
C ILE A 379 -4.03 8.66 -7.80
N PHE A 380 -3.56 9.88 -7.53
CA PHE A 380 -2.38 10.42 -8.21
C PHE A 380 -1.31 10.86 -7.21
N PRO A 381 -0.08 10.30 -7.27
CA PRO A 381 1.00 10.63 -6.35
C PRO A 381 1.68 11.96 -6.72
N LYS A 382 1.15 13.05 -6.19
CA LYS A 382 1.58 14.42 -6.52
C LYS A 382 3.07 14.65 -6.34
N LYS A 383 3.71 14.05 -5.31
CA LYS A 383 5.14 14.28 -5.02
C LYS A 383 6.08 13.56 -5.99
N PHE A 384 5.64 12.47 -6.62
CA PHE A 384 6.53 11.62 -7.43
C PHE A 384 6.29 11.80 -8.94
N CYS A 385 5.28 12.58 -9.32
CA CYS A 385 4.83 12.74 -10.70
C CYS A 385 4.49 14.22 -10.99
N LEU A 386 5.46 15.12 -10.76
CA LEU A 386 5.33 16.58 -10.74
C LEU A 386 5.41 17.26 -12.12
N GLN A 387 6.26 16.76 -13.03
CA GLN A 387 6.59 17.43 -14.29
C GLN A 387 5.42 17.44 -15.27
N GLN A 388 4.59 16.40 -15.29
CA GLN A 388 3.39 16.39 -16.15
C GLN A 388 2.29 17.34 -15.67
N GLN A 389 2.19 17.57 -14.35
CA GLN A 389 1.22 18.51 -13.78
C GLN A 389 1.56 19.96 -14.18
N GLN A 390 2.85 20.31 -14.18
CA GLN A 390 3.34 21.63 -14.59
C GLN A 390 3.24 21.86 -16.11
N GLN A 391 3.46 20.83 -16.93
CA GLN A 391 3.26 20.92 -18.38
C GLN A 391 1.78 21.12 -18.76
N GLN A 392 0.85 20.46 -18.06
CA GLN A 392 -0.59 20.65 -18.27
C GLN A 392 -1.11 22.00 -17.77
N GLN A 393 -0.53 22.56 -16.71
CA GLN A 393 -0.86 23.92 -16.25
C GLN A 393 -0.37 24.98 -17.24
N ARG A 394 0.82 24.80 -17.84
CA ARG A 394 1.35 25.69 -18.89
C ARG A 394 0.58 25.60 -20.21
N SER A 395 0.07 24.41 -20.57
CA SER A 395 -0.77 24.26 -21.78
C SER A 395 -2.18 24.81 -21.60
N LYS A 396 -2.76 24.72 -20.40
CA LYS A 396 -4.05 25.36 -20.06
C LYS A 396 -3.99 26.89 -20.03
N SER A 397 -2.83 27.49 -19.76
CA SER A 397 -2.68 28.95 -19.85
C SER A 397 -2.57 29.50 -21.28
N LEU A 398 -2.51 28.64 -22.31
CA LEU A 398 -2.31 29.06 -23.70
C LEU A 398 -3.48 28.78 -24.66
N TRP A 399 -4.59 28.17 -24.21
CA TRP A 399 -5.72 27.83 -25.07
C TRP A 399 -7.08 28.08 -24.40
N THR A 400 -7.77 29.14 -24.84
CA THR A 400 -9.20 29.33 -24.65
C THR A 400 -9.97 28.69 -25.80
N SER A 401 -10.31 27.41 -25.69
CA SER A 401 -11.49 26.83 -26.37
C SER A 401 -11.74 25.41 -25.88
N GLU A 402 -12.99 25.15 -25.51
CA GLU A 402 -13.53 23.87 -25.07
C GLU A 402 -13.26 22.76 -26.10
N SER A 403 -12.41 21.80 -25.71
CA SER A 403 -12.60 20.41 -26.10
C SER A 403 -12.25 19.52 -24.91
N SER A 404 -13.24 18.77 -24.46
CA SER A 404 -13.15 17.80 -23.37
C SER A 404 -12.46 16.51 -23.85
N SER A 405 -11.17 16.59 -24.20
CA SER A 405 -10.33 15.40 -24.24
C SER A 405 -9.84 15.13 -22.82
N SER A 406 -10.21 13.99 -22.23
CA SER A 406 -9.67 13.53 -20.94
C SER A 406 -8.15 13.44 -21.04
N SER A 407 -7.41 14.46 -20.60
CA SER A 407 -5.96 14.37 -20.52
C SER A 407 -5.62 13.37 -19.43
N SER A 408 -5.32 12.14 -19.83
CA SER A 408 -4.91 11.11 -18.91
C SER A 408 -3.58 11.52 -18.29
N THR A 409 -3.61 11.84 -17.01
CA THR A 409 -2.44 12.14 -16.17
C THR A 409 -1.69 10.84 -15.89
N PHE A 410 -0.74 10.48 -16.74
CA PHE A 410 0.03 9.25 -16.59
C PHE A 410 1.39 9.53 -15.97
N CYS A 411 1.70 8.97 -14.80
CA CYS A 411 3.06 9.10 -14.26
C CYS A 411 4.03 8.21 -15.04
N SER A 412 5.11 8.77 -15.61
CA SER A 412 6.13 7.91 -16.24
C SER A 412 6.91 7.15 -15.17
N ILE A 413 7.39 5.95 -15.53
CA ILE A 413 8.17 5.15 -14.57
C ILE A 413 9.51 5.80 -14.24
N GLU A 414 10.12 6.50 -15.20
CA GLU A 414 11.38 7.22 -15.03
C GLU A 414 11.22 8.33 -13.98
N GLU A 415 10.17 9.13 -14.11
CA GLU A 415 9.85 10.21 -13.18
C GLU A 415 9.61 9.67 -11.77
N PHE A 416 8.79 8.62 -11.66
CA PHE A 416 8.52 7.97 -10.38
C PHE A 416 9.80 7.47 -9.71
N LEU A 417 10.68 6.79 -10.46
CA LEU A 417 11.93 6.24 -9.93
C LEU A 417 12.95 7.31 -9.53
N GLU A 418 12.95 8.46 -10.21
CA GLU A 418 13.81 9.60 -9.89
C GLU A 418 13.36 10.28 -8.59
N TYR A 419 12.10 10.70 -8.49
CA TYR A 419 11.61 11.44 -7.33
C TYR A 419 11.46 10.60 -6.07
N SER A 420 11.19 9.29 -6.21
CA SER A 420 11.09 8.39 -5.07
C SER A 420 12.44 8.11 -4.39
N GLN A 421 13.56 8.31 -5.09
CA GLN A 421 14.90 8.00 -4.58
C GLN A 421 15.26 8.78 -3.31
N GLN A 422 14.75 10.01 -3.15
CA GLN A 422 14.97 10.82 -1.94
C GLN A 422 14.38 10.20 -0.66
N PHE A 423 13.43 9.27 -0.79
CA PHE A 423 12.83 8.55 0.33
C PHE A 423 13.53 7.21 0.62
N GLU A 424 14.42 6.74 -0.26
CA GLU A 424 15.11 5.47 -0.08
C GLU A 424 16.28 5.61 0.92
N PRO A 425 16.25 4.90 2.07
CA PRO A 425 17.37 4.88 2.99
C PRO A 425 18.59 4.23 2.34
N ILE A 426 19.76 4.80 2.58
CA ILE A 426 21.05 4.23 2.16
C ILE A 426 21.27 2.93 2.92
N ASP A 427 21.11 3.00 4.25
CA ASP A 427 21.26 1.89 5.18
C ASP A 427 20.33 2.14 6.37
N ILE A 428 19.23 1.40 6.43
CA ILE A 428 18.17 1.66 7.40
C ILE A 428 18.63 1.47 8.85
N GLU A 429 19.52 0.51 9.13
CA GLU A 429 20.05 0.30 10.48
C GLU A 429 20.89 1.49 10.94
N TYR A 430 21.69 2.06 10.05
CA TYR A 430 22.45 3.28 10.33
C TYR A 430 21.52 4.48 10.51
N GLU A 431 20.59 4.71 9.57
CA GLU A 431 19.69 5.86 9.62
C GLU A 431 18.72 5.80 10.82
N CYS A 432 18.43 4.60 11.33
CA CYS A 432 17.72 4.40 12.59
C CYS A 432 18.57 4.63 13.84
N GLY A 433 19.90 4.67 13.71
CA GLY A 433 20.83 4.84 14.83
C GLY A 433 21.18 3.53 15.54
N LEU A 434 21.01 2.37 14.90
CA LEU A 434 21.30 1.05 15.47
C LEU A 434 22.75 0.59 15.25
N LYS A 435 23.42 1.11 14.21
CA LYS A 435 24.83 0.78 13.92
C LYS A 435 25.65 2.04 13.65
N HIS A 436 26.67 2.28 14.45
CA HIS A 436 27.58 3.42 14.27
C HIS A 436 28.80 3.12 13.37
N SER A 437 29.16 1.86 13.13
CA SER A 437 30.47 1.50 12.56
C SER A 437 30.52 1.26 11.04
N LYS A 438 29.42 0.84 10.40
CA LYS A 438 29.45 0.40 8.98
C LYS A 438 29.38 1.53 7.96
N LEU A 439 28.81 2.68 8.31
CA LEU A 439 28.75 3.81 7.38
C LEU A 439 30.13 4.43 7.20
N THR A 440 30.94 4.52 8.25
CA THR A 440 32.33 4.99 8.16
C THR A 440 33.10 4.15 7.15
N GLU A 441 32.92 2.82 7.16
CA GLU A 441 33.58 1.95 6.18
C GLU A 441 33.05 2.10 4.75
N LYS A 442 31.72 2.19 4.54
CA LYS A 442 31.13 2.40 3.20
C LYS A 442 31.46 3.79 2.63
N VAL A 443 31.36 4.83 3.45
CA VAL A 443 31.70 6.21 3.07
C VAL A 443 33.20 6.33 2.83
N ASN A 444 34.04 5.72 3.66
CA ASN A 444 35.48 5.64 3.40
C ASN A 444 35.75 4.91 2.09
N ARG A 445 35.10 3.77 1.82
CA ARG A 445 35.26 3.07 0.53
C ARG A 445 34.83 3.93 -0.66
N MET A 446 33.70 4.63 -0.58
CA MET A 446 33.27 5.53 -1.67
C MET A 446 34.23 6.70 -1.86
N LEU A 447 34.70 7.33 -0.77
CA LEU A 447 35.73 8.37 -0.81
C LEU A 447 37.04 7.85 -1.42
N TRP A 448 37.45 6.63 -1.05
CA TRP A 448 38.64 5.99 -1.62
C TRP A 448 38.48 5.74 -3.12
N ILE A 449 37.32 5.27 -3.58
CA ILE A 449 37.04 5.07 -5.00
C ILE A 449 37.04 6.40 -5.76
N SER A 450 36.36 7.43 -5.23
CA SER A 450 36.34 8.76 -5.85
C SER A 450 37.73 9.40 -5.90
N ASN A 451 38.51 9.30 -4.82
CA ASN A 451 39.88 9.82 -4.77
C ASN A 451 40.82 9.05 -5.71
N ALA A 452 40.67 7.73 -5.81
CA ALA A 452 41.43 6.92 -6.75
C ALA A 452 41.11 7.31 -8.20
N PHE A 453 39.83 7.54 -8.53
CA PHE A 453 39.41 8.02 -9.84
C PHE A 453 39.95 9.42 -10.17
N LEU A 454 39.92 10.34 -9.21
CA LEU A 454 40.51 11.67 -9.39
C LEU A 454 42.02 11.58 -9.61
N ALA A 455 42.72 10.73 -8.86
CA ALA A 455 44.16 10.53 -9.01
C ALA A 455 44.52 9.95 -10.38
N THR A 456 43.76 8.97 -10.90
CA THR A 456 44.00 8.42 -12.25
C THR A 456 43.75 9.44 -13.33
N CYS A 457 42.69 10.25 -13.22
CA CYS A 457 42.46 11.39 -14.12
C CYS A 457 43.61 12.39 -14.11
N LEU A 458 44.16 12.70 -12.94
CA LEU A 458 45.26 13.66 -12.77
C LEU A 458 46.57 13.12 -13.38
N ILE A 459 46.86 11.83 -13.19
CA ILE A 459 48.02 11.16 -13.82
C ILE A 459 47.87 11.16 -15.35
N ALA A 460 46.67 10.87 -15.87
CA ALA A 460 46.41 10.91 -17.31
C ALA A 460 46.60 12.31 -17.90
N LEU A 461 46.14 13.35 -17.19
CA LEU A 461 46.35 14.76 -17.55
C LEU A 461 47.84 15.14 -17.55
N LEU A 462 48.60 14.74 -16.54
CA LEU A 462 50.05 14.98 -16.49
C LEU A 462 50.79 14.24 -17.61
N GLY A 463 50.40 13.00 -17.90
CA GLY A 463 50.92 12.23 -19.03
C GLY A 463 50.65 12.93 -20.37
N TYR A 464 49.43 13.44 -20.56
CA TYR A 464 49.06 14.21 -21.74
C TYR A 464 49.90 15.49 -21.88
N VAL A 465 50.06 16.26 -20.80
CA VAL A 465 50.90 17.47 -20.80
C VAL A 465 52.36 17.16 -21.13
N LEU A 466 52.92 16.06 -20.62
CA LEU A 466 54.29 15.64 -20.93
C LEU A 466 54.45 15.22 -22.39
N ILE A 467 53.48 14.50 -22.95
CA ILE A 467 53.47 14.13 -24.38
C ILE A 467 53.40 15.38 -25.25
N VAL A 468 52.48 16.30 -24.96
CA VAL A 468 52.36 17.57 -25.68
C VAL A 468 53.67 18.37 -25.59
N ASN A 469 54.25 18.50 -24.40
CA ASN A 469 55.53 19.20 -24.21
C ASN A 469 56.68 18.56 -24.99
N LYS A 470 56.74 17.21 -25.05
CA LYS A 470 57.73 16.48 -25.83
C LYS A 470 57.55 16.71 -27.33
N PHE A 471 56.31 16.73 -27.82
CA PHE A 471 55.99 17.06 -29.21
C PHE A 471 56.36 18.50 -29.56
N THR A 472 56.04 19.49 -28.73
CA THR A 472 56.46 20.88 -28.95
C THR A 472 57.98 21.05 -28.93
N ARG A 473 58.70 20.38 -28.01
CA ARG A 473 60.16 20.41 -27.99
C ARG A 473 60.80 19.71 -29.18
N HIS A 474 60.15 18.69 -29.75
CA HIS A 474 60.64 18.01 -30.94
C HIS A 474 60.42 18.88 -32.19
N HIS A 475 59.27 19.56 -32.30
CA HIS A 475 59.01 20.52 -33.37
C HIS A 475 59.92 21.74 -33.34
N ILE A 476 60.26 22.26 -32.16
CA ILE A 476 61.21 23.40 -32.02
C ILE A 476 62.65 23.01 -32.38
N LYS A 477 63.01 21.71 -32.37
CA LYS A 477 64.34 21.23 -32.82
C LYS A 477 64.43 20.92 -34.32
N LEU A 478 63.28 20.88 -35.00
CA LEU A 478 63.16 20.58 -36.44
C LEU A 478 62.92 21.85 -37.29
N LEU A 479 62.72 23.00 -36.64
CA LEU A 479 62.84 24.36 -37.18
C LEU A 479 64.21 24.90 -36.83
#